data_AF-A0A7C7Y8Y9-F1
#
_entry.id   AF-A0A7C7Y8Y9-F1
#
_cell.length_a   1.000
_cell.length_b   1.000
_cell.length_c   1.000
_cell.angle_alpha   90.00
_cell.angle_beta   90.00
_cell.angle_gamma   90.00
#
_symmetry.space_group_name_H-M   'P 1'
#
loop_
_entity.id
_entity.type
_entity.pdbx_description
1 polymer ?
#
loop_
_entity_poly.entity_id
_entity_poly.type
_entity_poly.pdbx_seq_one_letter_code
_entity_poly.pdbx_strand_id
1 'polypeptide(L)'
;MPLHHRLLRALGLLFAMGLGACQSSPEPKKLLYPTPAEQGVSYYCRRPFYEPYNLNQRWTNMRPALLIVSAVQAVVYFENDEAQVLPLDFDDTIPSGSYRCPS
;
A
#
# COMPACT_ATOMS: atom_id res chain seq x y z
N MET A 1 -26.49 -45.37 19.09
CA MET A 1 -25.18 -44.75 18.80
C MET A 1 -25.32 -43.22 18.67
N PRO A 2 -25.33 -42.41 19.76
CA PRO A 2 -25.52 -40.95 19.66
C PRO A 2 -24.31 -40.11 20.11
N LEU A 3 -23.18 -40.74 20.47
CA LEU A 3 -22.05 -40.06 21.14
C LEU A 3 -21.13 -39.31 20.15
N HIS A 4 -20.89 -39.87 18.95
CA HIS A 4 -19.99 -39.29 17.94
C HIS A 4 -20.52 -37.97 17.37
N HIS A 5 -21.84 -37.79 17.29
CA HIS A 5 -22.45 -36.60 16.69
C HIS A 5 -22.31 -35.34 17.55
N ARG A 6 -22.23 -35.51 18.88
CA ARG A 6 -22.02 -34.41 19.83
C ARG A 6 -20.56 -33.93 19.81
N LEU A 7 -19.61 -34.86 19.65
CA LEU A 7 -18.19 -34.58 19.56
C LEU A 7 -17.81 -33.84 18.26
N LEU A 8 -18.38 -34.22 17.12
CA LEU A 8 -18.16 -33.50 15.86
C LEU A 8 -18.73 -32.08 15.89
N ARG A 9 -19.89 -31.85 16.53
CA ARG A 9 -20.47 -30.50 16.68
C ARG A 9 -19.63 -29.60 17.58
N ALA A 10 -19.07 -30.15 18.67
CA ALA A 10 -18.18 -29.41 19.55
C ALA A 10 -16.87 -29.01 18.83
N LEU A 11 -16.32 -29.90 17.99
CA LEU A 11 -15.13 -29.62 17.20
C LEU A 11 -15.39 -28.54 16.11
N GLY A 12 -16.58 -28.56 15.49
CA GLY A 12 -16.98 -27.54 14.51
C GLY A 12 -17.14 -26.13 15.11
N LEU A 13 -17.64 -26.04 16.34
CA LEU A 13 -17.78 -24.76 17.06
C LEU A 13 -16.42 -24.16 17.46
N LEU A 14 -15.44 -24.99 17.82
CA LEU A 14 -14.07 -24.55 18.12
C LEU A 14 -13.34 -24.03 16.88
N PHE A 15 -13.58 -24.61 15.71
CA PHE A 15 -12.96 -24.15 14.45
C PHE A 15 -13.52 -22.78 14.00
N ALA A 16 -14.81 -22.51 14.24
CA ALA A 16 -15.44 -21.25 13.87
C ALA A 16 -14.96 -20.06 14.74
N MET A 17 -14.54 -20.29 15.99
CA MET A 17 -14.02 -19.23 16.86
C MET A 17 -12.55 -18.88 16.61
N GLY A 18 -11.76 -19.76 15.98
CA GLY A 18 -10.33 -19.51 15.74
C GLY A 18 -10.01 -18.58 14.57
N LEU A 19 -10.93 -18.40 13.62
CA LEU A 19 -10.68 -17.66 12.36
C LEU A 19 -11.10 -16.18 12.42
N GLY A 20 -11.76 -15.73 13.50
CA GLY A 20 -12.23 -14.34 13.63
C GLY A 20 -11.19 -13.33 14.12
N ALA A 21 -10.03 -13.78 14.61
CA ALA A 21 -9.10 -12.93 15.36
C ALA A 21 -8.02 -12.22 14.53
N CYS A 22 -7.96 -12.38 13.20
CA CYS A 22 -7.03 -11.63 12.34
C CYS A 22 -7.57 -10.28 11.85
N GLN A 23 -8.48 -9.65 12.60
CA GLN A 23 -9.08 -8.36 12.24
C GLN A 23 -8.67 -7.27 13.21
N SER A 24 -7.41 -6.86 13.15
CA SER A 24 -6.95 -5.49 13.43
C SER A 24 -5.42 -5.52 13.42
N SER A 25 -4.80 -5.28 12.26
CA SER A 25 -3.46 -4.73 12.31
C SER A 25 -3.61 -3.35 12.96
N PRO A 26 -3.02 -3.08 14.14
CA PRO A 26 -3.01 -1.73 14.68
C PRO A 26 -2.38 -0.81 13.63
N GLU A 27 -2.96 0.38 13.44
CA GLU A 27 -2.30 1.42 12.64
C GLU A 27 -0.85 1.54 13.14
N PRO A 28 0.15 1.36 12.26
CA PRO A 28 1.53 1.36 12.68
C PRO A 28 1.81 2.68 13.38
N LYS A 29 2.34 2.61 14.61
CA LYS A 29 2.72 3.80 15.37
C LYS A 29 3.63 4.65 14.50
N LYS A 30 3.15 5.83 14.11
CA LYS A 30 3.88 6.75 13.25
C LYS A 30 5.18 7.14 13.97
N LEU A 31 6.31 6.69 13.43
CA LEU A 31 7.61 7.04 13.99
C LEU A 31 7.82 8.55 13.86
N LEU A 32 8.61 9.11 14.77
CA LEU A 32 8.95 10.54 14.74
C LEU A 32 9.70 10.92 13.46
N TYR A 33 10.42 9.95 12.88
CA TYR A 33 11.14 10.08 11.63
C TYR A 33 10.67 9.00 10.65
N PRO A 34 10.51 9.35 9.36
CA PRO A 34 10.12 8.39 8.35
C PRO A 34 11.22 7.35 8.14
N THR A 35 10.82 6.09 8.03
CA THR A 35 11.68 4.99 7.60
C THR A 35 12.21 5.22 6.18
N PRO A 36 13.30 4.57 5.77
CA PRO A 36 13.79 4.65 4.39
C PRO A 36 12.71 4.34 3.33
N ALA A 37 11.85 3.35 3.61
CA ALA A 37 10.74 3.02 2.72
C ALA A 37 9.70 4.15 2.63
N GLU A 38 9.32 4.77 3.75
CA GLU A 38 8.40 5.93 3.76
C GLU A 38 9.01 7.16 3.07
N GLN A 39 10.32 7.37 3.23
CA GLN A 39 11.05 8.41 2.51
C GLN A 39 11.02 8.17 1.01
N GLY A 40 11.25 6.93 0.58
CA GLY A 40 11.15 6.56 -0.82
C GLY A 40 9.73 6.76 -1.38
N VAL A 41 8.69 6.34 -0.67
CA VAL A 41 7.30 6.59 -1.08
C VAL A 41 7.05 8.08 -1.24
N SER A 42 7.48 8.90 -0.27
CA SER A 42 7.36 10.35 -0.32
C SER A 42 8.14 10.98 -1.49
N TYR A 43 9.30 10.43 -1.83
CA TYR A 43 10.10 10.86 -2.98
C TYR A 43 9.33 10.60 -4.29
N TYR A 44 8.87 9.37 -4.51
CA TYR A 44 8.16 9.00 -5.73
C TYR A 44 6.82 9.71 -5.91
N CYS A 45 6.05 9.92 -4.84
CA CYS A 45 4.79 10.67 -4.93
C CYS A 45 5.00 12.14 -5.31
N ARG A 46 6.16 12.73 -5.00
CA ARG A 46 6.49 14.13 -5.37
C ARG A 46 7.20 14.25 -6.72
N ARG A 47 7.83 13.16 -7.18
CA ARG A 47 8.62 13.13 -8.42
C ARG A 47 7.91 13.67 -9.67
N PRO A 48 6.60 13.42 -9.89
CA PRO A 48 5.89 13.98 -11.04
C PRO A 48 5.92 15.52 -11.09
N PHE A 49 5.99 16.21 -9.96
CA PHE A 49 5.98 17.68 -9.93
C PHE A 49 7.33 18.30 -10.29
N TYR A 50 8.39 17.50 -10.47
CA TYR A 50 9.71 17.96 -10.90
C TYR A 50 9.93 17.73 -12.40
N GLU A 51 10.79 18.55 -13.00
CA GLU A 51 11.22 18.32 -14.39
C GLU A 51 11.94 16.97 -14.50
N PRO A 52 11.78 16.24 -15.63
CA PRO A 52 11.03 16.62 -16.83
C PRO A 52 9.54 16.22 -16.84
N TYR A 53 9.00 15.69 -15.73
CA TYR A 53 7.67 15.06 -15.70
C TYR A 53 6.50 16.03 -15.61
N ASN A 54 6.73 17.25 -15.12
CA ASN A 54 5.67 18.23 -14.83
C ASN A 54 5.19 19.07 -16.04
N LEU A 55 5.78 18.89 -17.22
CA LEU A 55 5.53 19.76 -18.38
C LEU A 55 4.14 19.53 -18.98
N ASN A 56 3.26 20.56 -18.87
CA ASN A 56 1.91 20.63 -19.44
C ASN A 56 1.00 19.43 -19.12
N GLN A 57 1.20 18.80 -17.98
CA GLN A 57 0.38 17.66 -17.57
C GLN A 57 -0.94 18.12 -16.96
N ARG A 58 -1.99 17.34 -17.20
CA ARG A 58 -3.34 17.64 -16.70
C ARG A 58 -3.46 17.47 -15.18
N TRP A 59 -2.58 16.69 -14.58
CA TRP A 59 -2.52 16.43 -13.14
C TRP A 59 -1.61 17.38 -12.36
N THR A 60 -1.01 18.40 -12.99
CA THR A 60 -0.05 19.31 -12.32
C THR A 60 -0.63 20.04 -11.10
N ASN A 61 -1.96 20.20 -11.02
CA ASN A 61 -2.66 20.79 -9.87
C ASN A 61 -3.40 19.76 -8.98
N MET A 62 -3.22 18.47 -9.27
CA MET A 62 -3.91 17.39 -8.56
C MET A 62 -3.00 16.81 -7.49
N ARG A 63 -3.61 16.31 -6.40
CA ARG A 63 -2.85 15.61 -5.38
C ARG A 63 -2.56 14.17 -5.80
N PRO A 64 -1.34 13.66 -5.57
CA PRO A 64 -1.04 12.25 -5.77
C PRO A 64 -1.76 11.46 -4.67
N ALA A 65 -2.46 10.39 -5.06
CA ALA A 65 -3.28 9.59 -4.15
C ALA A 65 -2.65 8.22 -3.86
N LEU A 66 -2.12 7.56 -4.89
CA LEU A 66 -1.63 6.19 -4.82
C LEU A 66 -0.32 6.04 -5.59
N LEU A 67 0.63 5.31 -5.02
CA LEU A 67 1.85 4.88 -5.66
C LEU A 67 1.83 3.36 -5.81
N ILE A 68 2.06 2.85 -7.02
CA ILE A 68 2.26 1.43 -7.29
C ILE A 68 3.71 1.22 -7.74
N VAL A 69 4.44 0.38 -7.01
CA VAL A 69 5.85 0.04 -7.30
C VAL A 69 5.92 -1.38 -7.80
N SER A 70 6.57 -1.56 -8.95
CA SER A 70 6.90 -2.86 -9.55
C SER A 70 8.40 -3.13 -9.47
N ALA A 71 8.88 -4.18 -10.14
CA ALA A 71 10.32 -4.45 -10.22
C ALA A 71 11.09 -3.47 -11.13
N VAL A 72 10.40 -2.73 -12.01
CA VAL A 72 11.04 -1.93 -13.07
C VAL A 72 10.60 -0.47 -13.10
N GLN A 73 9.43 -0.16 -12.54
CA GLN A 73 8.85 1.18 -12.61
C GLN A 73 7.93 1.46 -11.42
N ALA A 74 7.74 2.74 -11.16
CA ALA A 74 6.74 3.28 -10.25
C ALA A 74 5.63 3.99 -11.04
N VAL A 75 4.38 3.85 -10.60
CA VAL A 75 3.23 4.53 -11.18
C VAL A 75 2.53 5.35 -10.09
N VAL A 76 2.42 6.66 -10.30
CA VAL A 76 1.71 7.57 -9.39
C VAL A 76 0.35 7.88 -9.98
N TYR A 77 -0.71 7.58 -9.23
CA TYR A 77 -2.09 7.93 -9.57
C TYR A 77 -2.52 9.18 -8.81
N PHE A 78 -3.24 10.06 -9.48
CA PHE A 78 -3.75 11.32 -8.95
C PHE A 78 -5.24 11.24 -8.64
N GLU A 79 -5.76 12.21 -7.89
CA GLU A 79 -7.19 12.26 -7.51
C GLU A 79 -8.17 12.36 -8.70
N ASN A 80 -7.69 12.74 -9.89
CA ASN A 80 -8.49 12.83 -11.12
C ASN A 80 -8.38 11.58 -12.02
N ASP A 81 -7.95 10.44 -11.45
CA ASP A 81 -7.72 9.16 -12.13
C ASP A 81 -6.62 9.19 -13.21
N GLU A 82 -5.87 10.28 -13.33
CA GLU A 82 -4.68 10.31 -14.17
C GLU A 82 -3.51 9.61 -13.48
N ALA A 83 -2.51 9.22 -14.28
CA ALA A 83 -1.33 8.54 -13.77
C ALA A 83 -0.05 9.00 -14.47
N GLN A 84 1.06 8.97 -13.75
CA GLN A 84 2.41 9.20 -14.25
C GLN A 84 3.28 7.98 -14.00
N VAL A 85 3.94 7.49 -15.05
CA VAL A 85 4.94 6.41 -14.96
C VAL A 85 6.32 7.03 -14.74
N LEU A 86 7.07 6.47 -13.79
CA LEU A 86 8.39 6.90 -13.39
C LEU A 86 9.36 5.71 -13.45
N PRO A 87 10.58 5.88 -13.98
CA PRO A 87 11.62 4.88 -13.86
C PRO A 87 11.99 4.71 -12.38
N LEU A 88 12.35 3.49 -11.97
CA LEU A 88 12.97 3.27 -10.67
C LEU A 88 14.45 3.63 -10.72
N ASP A 89 14.95 4.30 -9.69
CA ASP A 89 16.38 4.53 -9.54
C ASP A 89 17.00 3.28 -8.90
N PHE A 90 18.17 2.85 -9.39
CA PHE A 90 18.77 1.56 -9.03
C PHE A 90 19.11 1.39 -7.54
N ASP A 91 19.21 2.50 -6.79
CA ASP A 91 19.49 2.54 -5.36
C ASP A 91 18.23 2.60 -4.48
N ASP A 92 17.04 2.51 -5.07
CA ASP A 92 15.80 2.65 -4.31
C ASP A 92 15.51 1.43 -3.43
N THR A 93 15.24 1.72 -2.16
CA THR A 93 14.94 0.72 -1.13
C THR A 93 13.43 0.43 -0.99
N ILE A 94 12.60 0.92 -1.91
CA ILE A 94 11.15 0.77 -1.84
C ILE A 94 10.77 -0.61 -2.38
N PRO A 95 10.15 -1.49 -1.56
CA PRO A 95 9.67 -2.77 -2.05
C PRO A 95 8.57 -2.60 -3.10
N SER A 96 8.35 -3.64 -3.92
CA SER A 96 7.17 -3.66 -4.79
C SER A 96 5.89 -3.73 -3.95
N GLY A 97 4.85 -3.00 -4.37
CA GLY A 97 3.60 -2.92 -3.64
C GLY A 97 2.79 -1.67 -3.96
N SER A 98 1.68 -1.50 -3.22
CA SER A 98 0.82 -0.32 -3.30
C SER A 98 0.96 0.52 -2.03
N TYR A 99 1.21 1.81 -2.18
CA TYR A 99 1.43 2.75 -1.10
C TYR A 99 0.50 3.95 -1.23
N ARG A 100 -0.07 4.42 -0.12
CA ARG A 100 -0.77 5.71 -0.11
C ARG A 100 0.26 6.83 -0.17
N CYS A 101 0.02 7.81 -1.03
CA CYS A 101 0.84 9.00 -1.04
C CYS A 101 0.56 9.84 0.22
N PRO A 102 1.61 10.41 0.86
CA PRO A 102 1.42 11.32 1.97
C PRO A 102 0.71 12.59 1.46
N SER A 103 -0.30 13.02 2.23
CA SER A 103 -1.10 14.23 1.99
C SER A 103 -0.29 15.51 2.22
#